data_AF-A0A521QE70-F1
#
_entry.id   AF-A0A521QE70-F1
#
_cell.length_a   1.000
_cell.length_b   1.000
_cell.length_c   1.000
_cell.angle_alpha   90.00
_cell.angle_beta   90.00
_cell.angle_gamma   90.00
#
_symmetry.space_group_name_H-M   'P 1'
#
loop_
_entity.id
_entity.type
_entity.pdbx_description
1 polymer ?
#
loop_
_entity_poly.entity_id
_entity_poly.type
_entity_poly.pdbx_seq_one_letter_code
_entity_poly.pdbx_strand_id
1 'polypeptide(L)'
;MKIAKIDTIPIKLPTRRVHQWASLTTPIGVYVIVKLTTDEGLVGLGEAPVLKDWGGDHMKYYGETPQTTVHIIGDILAPALSGKDPTEIEALHL
;
A
#
# COMPACT_ATOMS: atom_id res chain seq x y z
N MET A 1 -8.76 -5.51 20.23
CA MET A 1 -8.08 -6.18 19.12
C MET A 1 -6.80 -5.44 18.79
N LYS A 2 -5.64 -6.09 18.64
CA LYS A 2 -4.37 -5.40 18.37
C LYS A 2 -3.73 -5.87 17.07
N ILE A 3 -3.09 -4.95 16.36
CA ILE A 3 -2.26 -5.27 15.19
C ILE A 3 -1.03 -6.05 15.65
N ALA A 4 -0.93 -7.31 15.23
CA ALA A 4 0.19 -8.20 15.57
C ALA A 4 1.23 -8.28 14.45
N LYS A 5 0.81 -8.17 13.18
CA LYS A 5 1.70 -8.24 12.02
C LYS A 5 1.13 -7.48 10.83
N ILE A 6 2.00 -6.82 10.07
CA ILE A 6 1.68 -6.24 8.77
C ILE A 6 2.68 -6.80 7.76
N ASP A 7 2.17 -7.51 6.76
CA ASP A 7 2.94 -8.03 5.63
C ASP A 7 2.64 -7.21 4.37
N THR A 8 3.65 -6.96 3.54
CA THR A 8 3.48 -6.40 2.19
C THR A 8 3.78 -7.47 1.14
N ILE A 9 2.93 -7.54 0.13
CA ILE A 9 3.00 -8.54 -0.94
C ILE A 9 2.94 -7.81 -2.28
N PRO A 10 4.10 -7.53 -2.91
CA PRO A 10 4.13 -6.97 -4.25
C PRO A 10 3.57 -7.99 -5.24
N ILE A 11 2.60 -7.56 -6.04
CA ILE A 11 1.99 -8.39 -7.08
C ILE A 11 2.02 -7.68 -8.43
N LYS A 12 1.97 -8.47 -9.49
CA LYS A 12 1.79 -7.98 -10.86
C LYS A 12 0.60 -8.70 -11.49
N LEU A 13 -0.42 -7.94 -11.85
CA LEU A 13 -1.58 -8.46 -12.56
C LEU A 13 -1.33 -8.44 -14.07
N PRO A 14 -1.72 -9.49 -14.81
CA PRO A 14 -1.65 -9.48 -16.27
C PRO A 14 -2.61 -8.42 -16.83
N THR A 15 -2.15 -7.66 -17.82
CA THR A 15 -2.97 -6.64 -18.46
C THR A 15 -3.73 -7.23 -19.64
N ARG A 16 -5.02 -6.86 -19.78
CA ARG A 16 -5.84 -7.25 -20.95
C ARG A 16 -5.40 -6.55 -22.23
N ARG A 17 -4.87 -5.32 -22.12
CA ARG A 17 -4.36 -4.48 -23.20
C ARG A 17 -3.29 -3.55 -22.68
N VAL A 18 -2.41 -3.09 -23.58
CA VAL A 18 -1.47 -2.02 -23.27
C VAL A 18 -2.25 -0.75 -22.94
N HIS A 19 -2.00 -0.19 -21.76
CA HIS A 19 -2.48 1.13 -21.37
C HIS A 19 -1.29 2.07 -21.36
N GLN A 20 -1.38 3.17 -22.11
CA GLN A 20 -0.31 4.13 -22.31
C GLN A 20 -0.89 5.54 -22.38
N TRP A 21 -0.23 6.50 -21.75
CA TRP A 21 -0.48 7.94 -21.89
C TRP A 21 0.85 8.69 -21.82
N ALA A 22 0.80 10.02 -21.99
CA ALA A 22 1.99 10.84 -22.22
C ALA A 22 3.04 10.80 -21.09
N SER A 23 2.61 10.72 -19.82
CA SER A 23 3.52 10.68 -18.66
C SER A 23 3.87 9.29 -18.17
N LEU A 24 3.24 8.22 -18.69
CA LEU A 24 3.48 6.87 -18.20
C LEU A 24 4.83 6.35 -18.71
N THR A 25 5.79 6.21 -17.80
CA THR A 25 7.14 5.71 -18.15
C THR A 25 7.35 4.23 -17.86
N THR A 26 6.44 3.59 -17.12
CA THR A 26 6.50 2.16 -16.76
C THR A 26 5.15 1.47 -16.94
N PRO A 27 5.09 0.20 -17.34
CA PRO A 27 3.81 -0.51 -17.47
C PRO A 27 3.00 -0.51 -16.16
N ILE A 28 1.69 -0.30 -16.29
CA ILE A 28 0.75 -0.43 -15.16
C ILE A 28 0.58 -1.89 -14.72
N GLY A 29 -0.19 -2.08 -13.64
CA GLY A 29 -0.60 -3.40 -13.17
C GLY A 29 0.30 -3.98 -12.07
N VAL A 30 1.09 -3.13 -11.41
CA VAL A 30 1.87 -3.50 -10.22
C VAL A 30 1.21 -2.89 -9.00
N TYR A 31 1.03 -3.68 -7.95
CA TYR A 31 0.34 -3.31 -6.73
C TYR A 31 1.09 -3.85 -5.53
N VAL A 32 0.83 -3.30 -4.36
CA VAL A 32 1.25 -3.88 -3.09
C VAL A 32 0.02 -4.22 -2.29
N ILE A 33 -0.20 -5.51 -2.04
CA ILE A 33 -1.22 -5.97 -1.10
C ILE A 33 -0.66 -5.85 0.31
N VAL A 34 -1.45 -5.28 1.21
CA VAL A 34 -1.15 -5.18 2.64
C VAL A 34 -2.00 -6.21 3.36
N LYS A 35 -1.36 -7.10 4.11
CA LYS A 35 -2.06 -8.10 4.93
C LYS A 35 -1.79 -7.80 6.40
N LEU A 36 -2.82 -7.37 7.10
CA LEU A 36 -2.79 -7.07 8.53
C LEU A 36 -3.35 -8.27 9.30
N THR A 37 -2.59 -8.77 10.28
CA THR A 37 -3.02 -9.85 11.17
C THR A 37 -3.12 -9.32 12.59
N THR A 38 -4.21 -9.65 13.29
CA THR A 38 -4.42 -9.23 14.69
C THR A 38 -4.04 -10.33 15.69
N ASP A 39 -3.89 -9.96 16.95
CA ASP A 39 -3.66 -10.88 18.07
C ASP A 39 -4.85 -11.83 18.32
N GLU A 40 -6.05 -11.47 17.85
CA GLU A 40 -7.25 -12.31 17.86
C GLU A 40 -7.35 -13.24 16.63
N GLY A 41 -6.35 -13.23 15.74
CA GLY A 41 -6.29 -14.11 14.55
C GLY A 41 -7.09 -13.61 13.34
N LEU A 42 -7.66 -12.40 13.39
CA LEU A 42 -8.33 -11.79 12.25
C LEU A 42 -7.32 -11.29 11.23
N VAL A 43 -7.69 -11.38 9.95
CA VAL A 43 -6.85 -10.93 8.83
C VAL A 43 -7.62 -9.91 7.99
N GLY A 44 -7.05 -8.71 7.85
CA GLY A 44 -7.52 -7.67 6.94
C GLY A 44 -6.62 -7.55 5.72
N LEU A 45 -7.21 -7.26 4.56
CA LEU A 45 -6.48 -7.00 3.32
C LEU A 45 -6.73 -5.56 2.86
N GLY A 46 -5.64 -4.87 2.50
CA GLY A 46 -5.64 -3.57 1.84
C GLY A 46 -4.81 -3.62 0.55
N GLU A 47 -4.96 -2.61 -0.29
CA GLU A 47 -4.20 -2.48 -1.53
C GLU A 47 -3.64 -1.07 -1.66
N ALA A 48 -2.36 -0.98 -2.05
CA ALA A 48 -1.74 0.25 -2.50
C ALA A 48 -1.51 0.19 -4.03
N PRO A 49 -2.23 0.99 -4.83
CA PRO A 49 -1.94 1.16 -6.24
C PRO A 49 -0.70 2.07 -6.40
N VAL A 50 0.42 1.46 -6.73
CA VAL A 50 1.72 2.15 -6.80
C VAL A 50 1.98 2.67 -8.20
N LEU A 51 1.98 3.99 -8.36
CA LEU A 51 2.26 4.61 -9.65
C LEU A 51 2.99 5.95 -9.47
N LYS A 52 4.26 5.98 -9.88
CA LYS A 52 5.11 7.16 -9.71
C LYS A 52 4.69 8.36 -10.56
N ASP A 53 4.01 8.11 -11.68
CA ASP A 53 3.71 9.09 -12.73
C ASP A 53 2.24 9.60 -12.71
N TRP A 54 1.45 9.27 -11.68
CA TRP A 54 0.01 9.60 -11.60
C TRP A 54 -0.53 9.64 -10.16
N GLY A 55 -1.80 10.02 -10.00
CA GLY A 55 -2.64 9.70 -8.83
C GLY A 55 -2.79 10.79 -7.77
N GLY A 56 -1.86 11.73 -7.66
CA GLY A 56 -1.82 12.69 -6.56
C GLY A 56 -2.84 13.83 -6.64
N ASP A 57 -3.10 14.44 -5.48
CA ASP A 57 -4.01 15.58 -5.38
C ASP A 57 -3.45 16.81 -6.09
N HIS A 58 -4.36 17.68 -6.56
CA HIS A 58 -4.01 18.97 -7.16
C HIS A 58 -2.99 18.87 -8.30
N MET A 59 -3.15 17.89 -9.20
CA MET A 59 -2.26 17.65 -10.35
C MET A 59 -0.83 17.26 -9.97
N LYS A 60 -0.61 16.75 -8.76
CA LYS A 60 0.67 16.16 -8.35
C LYS A 60 0.68 14.66 -8.63
N TYR A 61 1.88 14.08 -8.67
CA TYR A 61 2.07 12.64 -8.72
C TYR A 61 2.42 12.15 -7.31
N TYR A 62 1.89 10.99 -6.88
CA TYR A 62 2.27 10.42 -5.59
C TYR A 62 3.74 9.99 -5.57
N GLY A 63 4.33 9.67 -6.74
CA GLY A 63 5.77 9.43 -6.86
C GLY A 63 6.22 8.06 -6.35
N GLU A 64 5.28 7.18 -6.00
CA GLU A 64 5.59 5.91 -5.36
C GLU A 64 5.90 4.78 -6.35
N THR A 65 6.87 3.95 -5.96
CA THR A 65 7.19 2.68 -6.59
C THR A 65 6.82 1.54 -5.63
N PRO A 66 6.63 0.29 -6.12
CA PRO A 66 6.39 -0.85 -5.25
C PRO A 66 7.45 -1.00 -4.14
N GLN A 67 8.72 -0.75 -4.47
CA GLN A 67 9.85 -0.84 -3.55
C GLN A 67 9.77 0.24 -2.46
N THR A 68 9.47 1.49 -2.82
CA THR A 68 9.34 2.57 -1.84
C THR A 68 8.14 2.34 -0.93
N THR A 69 7.00 1.89 -1.46
CA THR A 69 5.80 1.62 -0.66
C THR A 69 6.00 0.43 0.28
N VAL A 70 6.65 -0.65 -0.18
CA VAL A 70 7.06 -1.78 0.70
C VAL A 70 7.94 -1.29 1.84
N HIS A 71 8.95 -0.47 1.53
CA HIS A 71 9.87 0.08 2.53
C HIS A 71 9.14 0.98 3.53
N ILE A 72 8.32 1.93 3.08
CA ILE A 72 7.56 2.83 3.96
C ILE A 72 6.60 2.04 4.86
N ILE A 73 5.87 1.06 4.32
CA ILE A 73 4.96 0.25 5.13
C ILE A 73 5.73 -0.60 6.14
N GLY A 74 6.77 -1.32 5.69
CA GLY A 74 7.49 -2.28 6.54
C GLY A 74 8.35 -1.60 7.61
N ASP A 75 9.07 -0.53 7.24
CA ASP A 75 10.15 0.01 8.07
C ASP A 75 9.72 1.25 8.85
N ILE A 76 8.65 1.93 8.40
CA ILE A 76 8.17 3.18 9.03
C ILE A 76 6.79 2.99 9.66
N LEU A 77 5.78 2.58 8.87
CA LEU A 77 4.39 2.52 9.34
C LEU A 77 4.13 1.32 10.25
N ALA A 78 4.61 0.13 9.89
CA ALA A 78 4.33 -1.09 10.65
C ALA A 78 4.84 -1.02 12.10
N PRO A 79 6.06 -0.54 12.39
CA PRO A 79 6.52 -0.33 13.75
C PRO A 79 5.65 0.67 14.53
N ALA A 80 5.19 1.74 13.88
CA ALA A 80 4.35 2.77 14.50
C ALA A 80 2.90 2.30 14.78
N LEU A 81 2.43 1.29 14.06
CA LEU A 81 1.07 0.74 14.18
C LEU A 81 0.99 -0.52 15.04
N SER A 82 2.12 -1.19 15.30
CA SER A 82 2.19 -2.42 16.08
C SER A 82 1.56 -2.25 17.47
N GLY A 83 0.66 -3.17 17.82
CA GLY A 83 -0.02 -3.18 19.12
C GLY A 83 -1.21 -2.22 19.26
N LYS A 84 -1.50 -1.38 18.26
CA LYS A 84 -2.68 -0.50 18.24
C LYS A 84 -3.95 -1.25 17.83
N ASP A 85 -5.12 -0.70 18.17
CA ASP A 85 -6.40 -1.27 17.73
C ASP A 85 -6.74 -0.82 16.31
N PRO A 86 -6.93 -1.74 15.34
CA PRO A 86 -7.17 -1.38 13.95
C PRO A 86 -8.55 -0.72 13.71
N THR A 87 -9.45 -0.72 14.70
CA THR A 87 -10.75 -0.05 14.61
C THR A 87 -10.70 1.43 15.01
N GLU A 88 -9.65 1.87 15.70
CA GLU A 88 -9.47 3.27 16.12
C GLU A 88 -8.89 4.12 14.98
N ILE A 89 -9.52 4.10 13.81
CA ILE A 89 -8.98 4.66 12.55
C ILE A 89 -8.52 6.12 12.70
N GLU A 90 -9.29 6.96 13.40
CA GLU A 90 -8.91 8.37 13.66
C GLU A 90 -7.60 8.49 14.47
N ALA A 91 -7.40 7.63 15.47
CA ALA A 91 -6.18 7.61 16.27
C ALA A 91 -4.97 7.05 15.49
N LEU A 92 -5.23 6.26 14.44
CA LEU A 92 -4.21 5.75 13.52
C LEU A 92 -3.86 6.74 12.42
N HIS A 93 -4.76 7.68 12.09
CA HIS A 93 -4.65 8.56 10.93
C HIS A 93 -3.54 9.63 11.03
N LEU A 94 -3.12 10.03 12.23
CA LEU A 94 -2.25 11.19 12.50
C LEU A 94 -2.80 12.54 12.01
#